data_AF-A0A944BLM7-F1
#
_entry.id   AF-A0A944BLM7-F1
#
_cell.length_a   1.000
_cell.length_b   1.000
_cell.length_c   1.000
_cell.angle_alpha   90.00
_cell.angle_beta   90.00
_cell.angle_gamma   90.00
#
_symmetry.space_group_name_H-M   'P 1'
#
loop_
_entity.id
_entity.type
_entity.pdbx_description
1 polymer ?
#
loop_
_entity_poly.entity_id
_entity_poly.type
_entity_poly.pdbx_seq_one_letter_code
_entity_poly.pdbx_strand_id
1 'polypeptide(L)' 'MTLGAVCRIQEIERMNSDTLREKFLSFFASHAHEVVASSPVIPRNDPTLLFANAGMNQFKEV' A
#
# COMPACT_ATOMS: atom_id res chain seq x y z
N MET A 1 8.97 -45.87 -12.43
CA MET A 1 9.80 -44.69 -12.13
C MET A 1 8.98 -43.47 -12.52
N THR A 2 8.10 -43.12 -11.60
CA THR A 2 6.85 -42.39 -11.83
C THR A 2 6.99 -40.92 -11.45
N LEU A 3 6.24 -40.08 -12.19
CA LEU A 3 5.88 -38.70 -11.89
C LEU A 3 6.98 -37.62 -12.06
N GLY A 4 7.29 -37.34 -13.33
CA GLY A 4 7.51 -35.96 -13.75
C GLY A 4 6.17 -35.21 -13.83
N ALA A 5 6.18 -33.92 -13.51
CA ALA A 5 5.03 -33.01 -13.44
C ALA A 5 4.20 -33.05 -12.14
N VAL A 6 4.86 -32.84 -11.00
CA VAL A 6 4.19 -32.10 -9.92
C VAL A 6 4.09 -30.66 -10.41
N CYS A 7 2.89 -30.30 -10.87
CA CYS A 7 2.48 -28.95 -11.18
C CYS A 7 3.04 -28.02 -10.11
N ARG A 8 3.83 -27.04 -10.56
CA ARG A 8 4.52 -26.04 -9.76
C ARG A 8 3.49 -25.09 -9.16
N ILE A 9 2.66 -25.59 -8.24
CA ILE A 9 1.94 -24.77 -7.28
C ILE A 9 3.03 -24.35 -6.30
N GLN A 10 3.82 -23.34 -6.72
CA GLN A 10 4.68 -22.61 -5.81
C GLN A 10 3.82 -22.29 -4.61
N GLU A 11 4.30 -22.67 -3.43
CA GLU A 11 3.71 -22.27 -2.16
C GLU A 11 3.30 -20.80 -2.29
N ILE A 12 1.99 -20.55 -2.24
CA ILE A 12 1.51 -19.18 -2.05
C ILE A 12 1.90 -18.86 -0.62
N GLU A 13 3.15 -18.44 -0.43
CA GLU A 13 3.62 -17.84 0.81
C GLU A 13 2.58 -16.77 1.14
N ARG A 14 1.87 -16.97 2.27
CA ARG A 14 0.87 -16.03 2.74
C ARG A 14 1.60 -14.74 3.09
N MET A 15 1.58 -13.80 2.16
CA MET A 15 2.12 -12.47 2.38
C MET A 15 1.30 -11.78 3.47
N ASN A 16 1.98 -11.31 4.52
CA ASN A 16 1.33 -10.52 5.57
C ASN A 16 1.01 -9.10 5.04
N SER A 17 0.12 -8.38 5.72
CA SER A 17 -0.29 -7.03 5.33
C SER A 17 0.88 -6.03 5.29
N ASP A 18 1.85 -6.18 6.17
CA ASP A 18 2.97 -5.26 6.32
C ASP A 18 3.95 -5.41 5.16
N THR A 19 4.30 -6.65 4.80
CA THR A 19 5.10 -7.01 3.62
C THR A 19 4.41 -6.54 2.34
N LEU A 20 3.09 -6.66 2.22
CA LEU A 20 2.38 -6.13 1.05
C LEU A 20 2.52 -4.60 0.97
N ARG A 21 2.34 -3.90 2.09
CA ARG A 21 2.49 -2.45 2.18
C ARG A 21 3.91 -2.01 1.80
N GLU A 22 4.92 -2.69 2.34
CA GLU A 22 6.33 -2.41 2.03
C GLU A 22 6.63 -2.61 0.54
N LYS A 23 6.14 -3.70 -0.06
CA LYS A 23 6.32 -3.96 -1.49
C LYS A 23 5.64 -2.91 -2.37
N PHE A 24 4.43 -2.49 -2.01
CA PHE A 24 3.71 -1.43 -2.71
C PHE A 24 4.50 -0.11 -2.67
N LEU A 25 4.95 0.31 -1.48
CA LEU A 25 5.72 1.55 -1.32
C LEU A 25 7.06 1.48 -2.07
N SER A 26 7.75 0.34 -1.99
CA SER A 26 9.04 0.12 -2.65
C SER A 26 8.94 0.16 -4.18
N PHE A 27 7.83 -0.33 -4.73
CA PHE A 27 7.56 -0.28 -6.16
C PHE A 27 7.46 1.17 -6.66
N PHE A 28 6.70 2.03 -5.98
CA PHE A 28 6.59 3.43 -6.39
C PHE A 28 7.88 4.22 -6.10
N ALA A 29 8.59 3.91 -5.02
CA ALA A 29 9.89 4.51 -4.72
C ALA A 29 10.92 4.23 -5.84
N SER A 30 10.93 3.03 -6.42
CA SER A 30 11.83 2.72 -7.55
C SER A 30 11.47 3.45 -8.84
N HIS A 31 10.24 3.95 -8.96
CA HIS A 31 9.77 4.79 -10.06
C HIS A 31 9.89 6.29 -9.73
N ALA A 32 10.75 6.66 -8.78
CA ALA A 32 11.01 8.03 -8.35
C ALA A 32 9.81 8.76 -7.71
N HIS A 33 8.86 8.03 -7.11
CA HIS A 33 7.86 8.63 -6.23
C HIS A 33 8.38 8.74 -4.79
N GLU A 34 8.16 9.89 -4.16
CA GLU A 34 8.47 10.09 -2.74
C GLU A 34 7.48 9.33 -1.85
N VAL A 35 7.99 8.63 -0.84
CA VAL A 35 7.17 7.97 0.16
C VAL A 35 6.81 8.96 1.26
N VAL A 36 5.57 9.44 1.24
CA VAL A 36 5.04 10.39 2.24
C VAL A 36 4.27 9.64 3.32
N ALA A 37 4.50 10.02 4.59
CA ALA A 37 3.77 9.45 5.72
C ALA A 37 2.29 9.89 5.72
N SER A 38 1.39 8.99 6.12
CA SER A 38 -0.04 9.27 6.16
C SER A 38 -0.37 10.44 7.10
N SER A 39 -1.24 11.33 6.65
CA SER A 39 -1.81 12.39 7.48
C SER A 39 -2.68 11.82 8.62
N PRO A 40 -2.94 12.62 9.68
CA PRO A 40 -3.88 12.24 10.73
C PRO A 40 -5.27 11.88 10.19
N VAL A 41 -5.97 10.98 10.91
CA VAL A 41 -7.33 10.56 10.55
C VAL A 41 -8.33 11.72 10.64
N ILE A 42 -8.09 12.69 11.51
CA ILE A 42 -8.89 13.91 11.62
C ILE A 42 -8.15 15.03 10.88
N PRO A 43 -8.67 15.50 9.73
CA PRO A 43 -8.06 16.60 8.99
C PRO A 43 -8.08 17.88 9.82
N ARG A 44 -6.95 18.61 9.88
CA ARG A 44 -6.89 19.92 10.56
C ARG A 44 -7.25 21.09 9.63
N ASN A 45 -7.21 20.85 8.32
CA ASN A 45 -7.20 21.90 7.31
C ASN A 45 -8.56 22.08 6.62
N ASP A 46 -9.53 21.18 6.83
CA ASP A 46 -10.86 21.28 6.21
C ASP A 46 -11.95 21.07 7.29
N PRO A 47 -12.62 22.13 7.76
CA PRO A 47 -13.63 22.03 8.81
C PRO A 47 -14.92 21.35 8.34
N THR A 48 -15.07 21.09 7.03
CA THR A 48 -16.23 20.37 6.48
C THR A 48 -16.02 18.86 6.45
N LEU A 49 -14.78 18.39 6.59
CA LEU A 49 -14.43 16.98 6.62
C LEU A 49 -14.19 16.50 8.06
N LEU A 50 -15.02 15.58 8.52
CA LEU A 50 -14.89 14.98 9.85
C LEU A 50 -13.69 14.01 9.94
N PHE A 51 -13.44 13.24 8.87
CA PHE A 51 -12.35 12.24 8.80
C PHE A 51 -11.71 12.19 7.40
N ALA A 52 -10.45 11.75 7.34
CA ALA A 52 -9.74 11.47 6.09
C ALA A 52 -10.35 10.23 5.41
N ASN A 53 -11.07 10.44 4.31
CA ASN A 53 -11.71 9.38 3.54
C ASN A 53 -10.84 8.83 2.40
N ALA A 54 -9.84 9.59 1.96
CA ALA A 54 -8.92 9.23 0.90
C ALA A 54 -7.52 9.80 1.16
N GLY A 55 -6.51 9.16 0.58
CA GLY A 55 -5.12 9.61 0.70
C GLY A 55 -4.82 10.94 0.00
N MET A 56 -5.75 11.46 -0.81
CA MET A 56 -5.57 12.66 -1.62
C MET A 56 -5.90 13.91 -0.81
N ASN A 57 -6.65 13.73 0.29
CA ASN A 57 -7.07 14.80 1.19
C ASN A 57 -5.88 15.54 1.80
N GLN A 58 -4.75 14.85 2.00
CA GLN A 58 -3.52 15.45 2.53
C GLN A 58 -2.84 16.43 1.55
N PHE A 59 -3.20 16.39 0.27
CA PHE A 59 -2.67 17.24 -0.79
C PHE A 59 -3.68 18.25 -1.34
N LYS A 60 -4.90 18.29 -0.76
CA LYS A 60 -5.90 19.28 -1.14
C LYS A 60 -5.39 20.66 -0.70
N GLU A 61 -5.26 21.59 -1.65
CA GLU A 61 -5.02 23.00 -1.37
C GLU A 61 -6.25 23.56 -0.62
N VAL A 62 -6.00 24.30 0.46
CA VAL A 62 -7.03 25.00 1.25
C VAL A 62 -7.35 26.37 0.67
#